data_AF-A0A419G9H9-F1
#
_entry.id   AF-A0A419G9H9-F1
#
_cell.length_a   1.000
_cell.length_b   1.000
_cell.length_c   1.000
_cell.angle_alpha   90.00
_cell.angle_beta   90.00
_cell.angle_gamma   90.00
#
_symmetry.space_group_name_H-M   'P 1'
#
loop_
_entity.id
_entity.type
_entity.pdbx_description
1 polymer ?
#
loop_
_entity_poly.entity_id
_entity_poly.type
_entity_poly.pdbx_seq_one_letter_code
_entity_poly.pdbx_strand_id
1 'polypeptide(L)'
;MNVKVGIPGALLYFLYFPMWQTFFKELGGIQVVTSGKTTKEILDDGVREALADACVPVKLFFGHVLALKDKVDYLFIPRVVCLNRKTVYCPKFLGLPDMIRHSLADLPPIIDTRMDSRYGYISILKAYCEIGRYFNAGRKTAWKAYWKARRVLKQFNNLMQKGMSLPEAMAGLHKSCQGESRATEPSLLFAVLGYPYAIYDSFISAGLLEKLRRSGVKVITTENFQPRLLARQKNCNLSKQLFWTLSDLALKAAHVVFKQGQVDGVIHLTAFGCGPDSVLNKFIELEAKKNKHIPFMTLTIDEHSGEAGIATRLEAFVDMVRRRKETVHA
;
A
#
# COMPACT_ATOMS: atom_id res chain seq x y z
N MET A 1 -22.91 -7.36 -23.23
CA MET A 1 -23.01 -7.62 -21.77
C MET A 1 -21.87 -6.89 -21.10
N ASN A 2 -22.14 -6.06 -20.09
CA ASN A 2 -21.09 -5.43 -19.29
C ASN A 2 -20.65 -6.43 -18.21
N VAL A 3 -19.45 -6.98 -18.34
CA VAL A 3 -18.88 -7.92 -17.35
C VAL A 3 -18.35 -7.13 -16.16
N LYS A 4 -18.66 -7.56 -14.94
CA LYS A 4 -18.21 -6.93 -13.69
C LYS A 4 -16.99 -7.65 -13.14
N VAL A 5 -15.88 -6.93 -13.01
CA VAL A 5 -14.65 -7.43 -12.38
C VAL A 5 -14.47 -6.75 -11.04
N GLY A 6 -14.48 -7.56 -9.97
CA GLY A 6 -14.23 -7.14 -8.61
C GLY A 6 -12.75 -7.01 -8.30
N ILE A 7 -12.34 -5.86 -7.76
CA ILE A 7 -11.00 -5.64 -7.21
C ILE A 7 -11.15 -5.35 -5.71
N PRO A 8 -10.73 -6.25 -4.81
CA PRO A 8 -10.77 -6.02 -3.37
C PRO A 8 -9.99 -4.77 -2.97
N GLY A 9 -10.57 -3.93 -2.11
CA GLY A 9 -10.02 -2.65 -1.65
C GLY A 9 -8.85 -2.76 -0.66
N ALA A 10 -8.05 -3.82 -0.73
CA ALA A 10 -7.00 -4.14 0.25
C ALA A 10 -5.64 -4.47 -0.40
N LEU A 11 -4.59 -4.49 0.43
CA LEU A 11 -3.24 -4.87 0.04
C LEU A 11 -2.68 -4.05 -1.14
N LEU A 12 -2.37 -4.68 -2.27
CA LEU A 12 -1.76 -4.04 -3.44
C LEU A 12 -2.70 -3.06 -4.17
N TYR A 13 -3.98 -3.04 -3.80
CA TYR A 13 -4.96 -2.06 -4.26
C TYR A 13 -4.41 -0.62 -4.17
N PHE A 14 -3.86 -0.23 -3.03
CA PHE A 14 -3.39 1.14 -2.79
C PHE A 14 -2.22 1.57 -3.70
N LEU A 15 -1.49 0.62 -4.28
CA LEU A 15 -0.36 0.89 -5.18
C LEU A 15 -0.72 0.75 -6.66
N TYR A 16 -1.60 -0.18 -6.99
CA TYR A 16 -1.78 -0.64 -8.38
C TYR A 16 -3.20 -0.49 -8.92
N PHE A 17 -4.17 -0.06 -8.10
CA PHE A 17 -5.56 0.10 -8.54
C PHE A 17 -5.73 0.98 -9.79
N PRO A 18 -5.07 2.16 -9.94
CA PRO A 18 -5.18 2.95 -11.18
C PRO A 18 -4.80 2.17 -12.44
N MET A 19 -3.77 1.34 -12.32
CA MET A 19 -3.29 0.50 -13.41
C MET A 19 -4.33 -0.55 -13.77
N TRP A 20 -4.79 -1.31 -12.77
CA TRP A 20 -5.75 -2.39 -12.98
C TRP A 20 -7.08 -1.86 -13.50
N GLN A 21 -7.59 -0.78 -12.91
CA GLN A 21 -8.83 -0.15 -13.33
C GLN A 21 -8.74 0.33 -14.79
N THR A 22 -7.65 0.99 -15.15
CA THR A 22 -7.42 1.44 -16.53
C THR A 22 -7.34 0.24 -17.47
N PHE A 23 -6.58 -0.80 -17.11
CA PHE A 23 -6.42 -1.98 -17.96
C PHE A 23 -7.77 -2.61 -18.31
N PHE A 24 -8.62 -2.90 -17.31
CA PHE A 24 -9.94 -3.49 -17.55
C PHE A 24 -10.86 -2.57 -18.35
N LYS A 25 -10.88 -1.26 -18.04
CA LYS A 25 -11.67 -0.28 -18.82
C LYS A 25 -11.26 -0.26 -20.30
N GLU A 26 -9.96 -0.34 -20.59
CA GLU A 26 -9.43 -0.33 -21.96
C GLU A 26 -9.63 -1.63 -22.73
N LEU A 27 -9.92 -2.75 -22.07
CA LEU A 27 -10.33 -3.97 -22.77
C LEU A 27 -11.73 -3.82 -23.41
N GLY A 28 -12.54 -2.89 -22.90
CA GLY A 28 -13.89 -2.60 -23.37
C GLY A 28 -14.94 -3.57 -22.80
N GLY A 29 -16.14 -3.05 -22.50
CA GLY A 29 -17.26 -3.86 -21.99
C GLY A 29 -17.07 -4.44 -20.58
N ILE A 30 -16.09 -3.93 -19.82
CA ILE A 30 -15.81 -4.36 -18.44
C ILE A 30 -16.05 -3.20 -17.47
N GLN A 31 -16.90 -3.45 -16.48
CA GLN A 31 -17.11 -2.58 -15.33
C GLN A 31 -16.24 -3.04 -14.17
N VAL A 32 -15.40 -2.15 -13.64
CA VAL A 32 -14.59 -2.43 -12.44
C VAL A 32 -15.38 -2.03 -11.21
N VAL A 33 -15.55 -2.98 -10.28
CA VAL A 33 -16.24 -2.81 -9.00
C VAL A 33 -15.22 -2.99 -7.87
N THR A 34 -15.27 -2.13 -6.85
CA THR A 34 -14.41 -2.25 -5.65
C THR A 34 -15.28 -2.44 -4.41
N SER A 35 -14.72 -3.03 -3.35
CA SER A 35 -15.46 -3.22 -2.09
C SER A 35 -15.70 -1.91 -1.32
N GLY A 36 -15.10 -0.80 -1.75
CA GLY A 36 -15.19 0.48 -1.07
C GLY A 36 -14.19 0.61 0.09
N LYS A 37 -14.49 1.55 1.00
CA LYS A 37 -13.68 1.76 2.22
C LYS A 37 -13.92 0.61 3.19
N THR A 38 -12.87 0.25 3.92
CA THR A 38 -12.94 -0.69 5.03
C THR A 38 -13.91 -0.20 6.09
N THR A 39 -14.80 -1.08 6.54
CA THR A 39 -15.71 -0.86 7.65
C THR A 39 -15.45 -1.92 8.72
N LYS A 40 -16.08 -1.74 9.89
CA LYS A 40 -15.98 -2.72 10.97
C LYS A 40 -16.55 -4.07 10.55
N GLU A 41 -17.66 -4.06 9.81
CA GLU A 41 -18.28 -5.28 9.29
C GLU A 41 -17.35 -6.04 8.34
N ILE A 42 -16.65 -5.31 7.44
CA ILE A 42 -15.64 -5.91 6.57
C ILE A 42 -14.50 -6.55 7.37
N LEU A 43 -14.03 -5.88 8.43
CA LEU A 43 -12.99 -6.46 9.30
C LEU A 43 -13.50 -7.70 10.02
N ASP A 44 -14.66 -7.61 10.67
CA ASP A 44 -15.23 -8.70 11.47
C ASP A 44 -15.53 -9.94 10.62
N ASP A 45 -16.08 -9.75 9.41
CA ASP A 45 -16.28 -10.83 8.43
C ASP A 45 -14.95 -11.43 7.98
N GLY A 46 -13.93 -10.60 7.76
CA GLY A 46 -12.60 -11.04 7.41
C GLY A 46 -11.91 -11.84 8.51
N VAL A 47 -12.06 -11.44 9.76
CA VAL A 47 -11.53 -12.14 10.94
C VAL A 47 -12.19 -13.50 11.13
N ARG A 48 -13.51 -13.58 10.89
CA ARG A 48 -14.27 -14.83 11.02
C ARG A 48 -13.84 -15.89 10.01
N GLU A 49 -13.63 -15.52 8.76
CA GLU A 49 -13.37 -16.48 7.68
C GLU A 49 -11.87 -16.76 7.44
N ALA A 50 -10.99 -15.83 7.81
CA ALA A 50 -9.57 -15.98 7.57
C ALA A 50 -8.90 -16.92 8.58
N LEU A 51 -7.76 -17.48 8.18
CA LEU A 51 -6.89 -18.27 9.06
C LEU A 51 -6.51 -17.46 10.31
N ALA A 52 -6.54 -18.11 11.49
CA ALA A 52 -6.22 -17.46 12.77
C ALA A 52 -4.85 -16.75 12.75
N ASP A 53 -3.83 -17.39 12.17
CA ASP A 53 -2.46 -16.87 12.05
C ASP A 53 -2.27 -15.91 10.85
N ALA A 54 -3.35 -15.50 10.18
CA ALA A 54 -3.29 -14.47 9.18
C ALA A 54 -2.97 -13.11 9.81
N CYS A 55 -2.21 -12.27 9.10
CA CYS A 55 -2.00 -10.90 9.58
C CYS A 55 -3.25 -10.08 9.27
N VAL A 56 -3.49 -9.01 10.04
CA VAL A 56 -4.68 -8.14 9.89
C VAL A 56 -4.94 -7.73 8.42
N PRO A 57 -3.94 -7.32 7.61
CA PRO A 57 -4.18 -6.95 6.21
C PRO A 57 -4.69 -8.08 5.31
N VAL A 58 -4.36 -9.34 5.64
CA VAL A 58 -4.86 -10.52 4.92
C VAL A 58 -6.26 -10.89 5.39
N LYS A 59 -6.56 -10.75 6.68
CA LYS A 59 -7.93 -10.92 7.20
C LYS A 59 -8.88 -9.89 6.58
N LEU A 60 -8.45 -8.63 6.51
CA LEU A 60 -9.17 -7.58 5.76
C LEU A 60 -9.41 -7.96 4.30
N PHE A 61 -8.42 -8.55 3.64
CA PHE A 61 -8.58 -8.97 2.26
C PHE A 61 -9.73 -9.98 2.09
N PHE A 62 -9.91 -10.91 3.04
CA PHE A 62 -11.05 -11.83 3.05
C PHE A 62 -12.38 -11.08 3.17
N GLY A 63 -12.48 -10.15 4.11
CA GLY A 63 -13.67 -9.29 4.27
C GLY A 63 -14.00 -8.51 3.00
N HIS A 64 -12.99 -7.95 2.35
CA HIS A 64 -13.17 -7.23 1.09
C HIS A 64 -13.61 -8.12 -0.08
N VAL A 65 -13.25 -9.41 -0.06
CA VAL A 65 -13.75 -10.41 -1.02
C VAL A 65 -15.20 -10.77 -0.72
N LEU A 66 -15.55 -10.99 0.56
CA LEU A 66 -16.94 -11.26 0.98
C LEU A 66 -17.87 -10.11 0.59
N ALA A 67 -17.45 -8.87 0.80
CA ALA A 67 -18.22 -7.69 0.40
C ALA A 67 -18.43 -7.56 -1.12
N LEU A 68 -17.66 -8.29 -1.94
CA LEU A 68 -17.66 -8.23 -3.40
C LEU A 68 -18.24 -9.47 -4.09
N LYS A 69 -18.14 -10.67 -3.50
CA LYS A 69 -18.34 -11.94 -4.19
C LYS A 69 -19.70 -12.04 -4.89
N ASP A 70 -20.75 -11.50 -4.29
CA ASP A 70 -22.13 -11.56 -4.81
C ASP A 70 -22.48 -10.40 -5.77
N LYS A 71 -21.53 -9.50 -6.05
CA LYS A 71 -21.74 -8.27 -6.84
C LYS A 71 -21.00 -8.27 -8.17
N VAL A 72 -20.19 -9.30 -8.45
CA VAL A 72 -19.23 -9.32 -9.57
C VAL A 72 -19.22 -10.68 -10.26
N ASP A 73 -18.90 -10.67 -11.56
CA ASP A 73 -18.81 -11.90 -12.36
C ASP A 73 -17.44 -12.56 -12.25
N TYR A 74 -16.40 -11.77 -11.95
CA TYR A 74 -15.04 -12.24 -11.74
C TYR A 74 -14.38 -11.51 -10.57
N LEU A 75 -13.54 -12.22 -9.81
CA LEU A 75 -12.66 -11.62 -8.81
C LEU A 75 -11.24 -11.51 -9.37
N PHE A 76 -10.66 -10.31 -9.35
CA PHE A 76 -9.28 -10.10 -9.76
C PHE A 76 -8.33 -10.20 -8.55
N ILE A 77 -7.65 -11.35 -8.44
CA ILE A 77 -6.73 -11.65 -7.35
C ILE A 77 -5.44 -12.23 -7.96
N PRO A 78 -4.56 -11.40 -8.56
CA PRO A 78 -3.38 -11.91 -9.24
C PRO A 78 -2.34 -12.45 -8.26
N ARG A 79 -1.59 -13.47 -8.68
CA ARG A 79 -0.43 -14.00 -7.90
C ARG A 79 0.79 -13.13 -8.14
N VAL A 80 0.95 -12.09 -7.32
CA VAL A 80 2.05 -11.16 -7.46
C VAL A 80 3.29 -11.72 -6.77
N VAL A 81 4.27 -12.16 -7.57
CA VAL A 81 5.51 -12.78 -7.08
C VAL A 81 6.63 -11.77 -7.01
N CYS A 82 6.94 -11.12 -8.13
CA CYS A 82 8.07 -10.21 -8.26
C CYS A 82 7.81 -9.22 -9.39
N LEU A 83 7.81 -7.91 -9.11
CA LEU A 83 7.56 -6.89 -10.13
C LEU A 83 8.81 -6.06 -10.49
N ASN A 84 9.87 -6.16 -9.70
CA ASN A 84 11.08 -5.35 -9.85
C ASN A 84 12.34 -6.16 -10.24
N ARG A 85 12.19 -7.47 -10.53
CA ARG A 85 13.24 -8.45 -10.84
C ARG A 85 14.28 -8.71 -9.75
N LYS A 86 14.14 -8.10 -8.56
CA LYS A 86 15.16 -8.15 -7.50
C LYS A 86 14.63 -8.82 -6.23
N THR A 87 13.48 -8.36 -5.76
CA THR A 87 12.87 -8.81 -4.50
C THR A 87 11.48 -9.37 -4.78
N VAL A 88 11.01 -10.26 -3.92
CA VAL A 88 9.69 -10.90 -4.07
C VAL A 88 8.69 -10.26 -3.10
N TYR A 89 7.40 -10.40 -3.38
CA TYR A 89 6.36 -10.03 -2.42
C TYR A 89 6.23 -11.11 -1.32
N CYS A 90 5.57 -10.75 -0.21
CA CYS A 90 5.28 -11.68 0.89
C CYS A 90 4.63 -12.97 0.35
N PRO A 91 4.98 -14.17 0.87
CA PRO A 91 4.37 -15.44 0.46
C PRO A 91 2.84 -15.44 0.47
N LYS A 92 2.21 -14.65 1.36
CA LYS A 92 0.76 -14.50 1.40
C LYS A 92 0.18 -13.90 0.11
N PHE A 93 0.92 -13.09 -0.65
CA PHE A 93 0.51 -12.63 -1.99
C PHE A 93 0.51 -13.73 -3.05
N LEU A 94 1.39 -14.72 -2.91
CA LEU A 94 1.51 -15.82 -3.86
C LEU A 94 0.37 -16.83 -3.65
N GLY A 95 0.07 -17.12 -2.37
CA GLY A 95 -1.01 -18.01 -1.96
C GLY A 95 -2.39 -17.34 -1.88
N LEU A 96 -2.49 -16.01 -2.00
CA LEU A 96 -3.74 -15.27 -1.78
C LEU A 96 -4.95 -15.84 -2.55
N PRO A 97 -4.83 -16.19 -3.85
CA PRO A 97 -5.98 -16.72 -4.58
C PRO A 97 -6.40 -18.11 -4.10
N ASP A 98 -5.43 -18.94 -3.70
CA ASP A 98 -5.72 -20.29 -3.17
C ASP A 98 -6.32 -20.21 -1.77
N MET A 99 -5.80 -19.31 -0.93
CA MET A 99 -6.35 -19.04 0.40
C MET A 99 -7.82 -18.66 0.28
N ILE A 100 -8.18 -17.76 -0.64
CA ILE A 100 -9.57 -17.36 -0.87
C ILE A 100 -10.39 -18.54 -1.42
N ARG A 101 -9.90 -19.21 -2.47
CA ARG A 101 -10.62 -20.32 -3.13
C ARG A 101 -10.97 -21.46 -2.19
N HIS A 102 -10.10 -21.76 -1.23
CA HIS A 102 -10.27 -22.89 -0.31
C HIS A 102 -10.89 -22.51 1.03
N SER A 103 -11.01 -21.22 1.35
CA SER A 103 -11.62 -20.78 2.62
C SER A 103 -13.05 -20.28 2.45
N LEU A 104 -13.42 -19.76 1.28
CA LEU A 104 -14.75 -19.17 1.05
C LEU A 104 -15.56 -20.00 0.05
N ALA A 105 -16.84 -20.19 0.35
CA ALA A 105 -17.83 -20.82 -0.53
C ALA A 105 -18.48 -19.81 -1.49
N ASP A 106 -19.03 -20.34 -2.59
CA ASP A 106 -19.82 -19.60 -3.59
C ASP A 106 -19.08 -18.40 -4.19
N LEU A 107 -17.82 -18.63 -4.59
CA LEU A 107 -17.00 -17.60 -5.21
C LEU A 107 -17.22 -17.54 -6.72
N PRO A 108 -17.29 -16.32 -7.31
CA PRO A 108 -17.17 -16.18 -8.75
C PRO A 108 -15.76 -16.59 -9.22
N PRO A 109 -15.58 -16.89 -10.51
CA PRO A 109 -14.27 -17.24 -11.06
C PRO A 109 -13.18 -16.21 -10.70
N ILE A 110 -12.05 -16.71 -10.18
CA ILE A 110 -10.91 -15.89 -9.77
C ILE A 110 -9.90 -15.79 -10.92
N ILE A 111 -9.56 -14.57 -11.31
CA ILE A 111 -8.45 -14.27 -12.21
C ILE A 111 -7.16 -14.23 -11.38
N ASP A 112 -6.44 -15.35 -11.35
CA ASP A 112 -5.27 -15.58 -10.51
C ASP A 112 -3.94 -15.61 -11.27
N THR A 113 -3.91 -14.96 -12.44
CA THR A 113 -2.74 -14.91 -13.31
C THR A 113 -1.47 -14.53 -12.55
N ARG A 114 -0.41 -15.32 -12.77
CA ARG A 114 0.89 -15.14 -12.13
C ARG A 114 1.66 -13.95 -12.71
N MET A 115 2.08 -13.05 -11.84
CA MET A 115 2.90 -11.88 -12.18
C MET A 115 4.32 -12.03 -11.61
N ASP A 116 5.25 -12.47 -12.47
CA ASP A 116 6.65 -12.73 -12.07
C ASP A 116 7.64 -12.24 -13.13
N SER A 117 8.25 -11.09 -12.85
CA SER A 117 9.22 -10.42 -13.72
C SER A 117 10.58 -11.12 -13.83
N ARG A 118 10.86 -12.13 -12.99
CA ARG A 118 12.14 -12.85 -13.00
C ARG A 118 12.33 -13.67 -14.29
N TYR A 119 11.24 -14.13 -14.90
CA TYR A 119 11.24 -14.86 -16.19
C TYR A 119 11.46 -13.96 -17.42
N GLY A 120 11.88 -12.70 -17.24
CA GLY A 120 12.28 -11.79 -18.31
C GLY A 120 11.37 -10.58 -18.48
N TYR A 121 11.80 -9.61 -19.29
CA TYR A 121 11.17 -8.28 -19.39
C TYR A 121 9.74 -8.28 -19.94
N ILE A 122 9.36 -9.32 -20.70
CA ILE A 122 8.05 -9.43 -21.37
C ILE A 122 7.06 -10.23 -20.50
N SER A 123 7.51 -10.90 -19.44
CA SER A 123 6.68 -11.77 -18.58
C SER A 123 5.43 -11.07 -18.02
N ILE A 124 5.58 -9.85 -17.50
CA ILE A 124 4.45 -9.06 -16.99
C ILE A 124 3.48 -8.71 -18.12
N LEU A 125 3.98 -8.33 -19.30
CA LEU A 125 3.12 -8.09 -20.45
C LEU A 125 2.38 -9.37 -20.89
N LYS A 126 3.05 -10.53 -20.86
CA LYS A 126 2.40 -11.83 -21.13
C LYS A 126 1.28 -12.13 -20.14
N ALA A 127 1.49 -11.83 -18.85
CA ALA A 127 0.47 -11.95 -17.82
C ALA A 127 -0.75 -11.07 -18.12
N TYR A 128 -0.56 -9.80 -18.51
CA TYR A 128 -1.68 -8.94 -18.93
C TYR A 128 -2.38 -9.45 -20.19
N CYS A 129 -1.63 -10.00 -21.16
CA CYS A 129 -2.23 -10.66 -22.32
C CYS A 129 -3.05 -11.90 -21.93
N GLU A 130 -2.63 -12.66 -20.92
CA GLU A 130 -3.38 -13.79 -20.37
C GLU A 130 -4.66 -13.34 -19.68
N ILE A 131 -4.61 -12.30 -18.84
CA ILE A 131 -5.80 -11.69 -18.23
C ILE A 131 -6.79 -11.25 -19.31
N GLY A 132 -6.32 -10.65 -20.41
CA GLY A 132 -7.17 -10.26 -21.53
C GLY A 132 -7.93 -11.43 -22.18
N ARG A 133 -7.38 -12.66 -22.15
CA ARG A 133 -8.03 -13.84 -22.72
C ARG A 133 -9.30 -14.25 -21.97
N TYR A 134 -9.40 -13.97 -20.68
CA TYR A 134 -10.64 -14.21 -19.91
C TYR A 134 -11.85 -13.48 -20.50
N PHE A 135 -11.61 -12.39 -21.24
CA PHE A 135 -12.66 -11.55 -21.85
C PHE A 135 -12.64 -11.61 -23.38
N ASN A 136 -12.04 -12.66 -23.96
CA ASN A 136 -11.87 -12.81 -25.41
C ASN A 136 -11.15 -11.63 -26.10
N ALA A 137 -10.35 -10.86 -25.34
CA ALA A 137 -9.60 -9.74 -25.91
C ALA A 137 -8.39 -10.25 -26.71
N GLY A 138 -8.27 -9.81 -27.96
CA GLY A 138 -7.12 -10.12 -28.79
C GLY A 138 -5.80 -9.57 -28.21
N ARG A 139 -4.67 -10.21 -28.53
CA ARG A 139 -3.34 -9.82 -28.01
C ARG A 139 -3.01 -8.34 -28.25
N LYS A 140 -3.38 -7.80 -29.40
CA LYS A 140 -3.15 -6.38 -29.75
C LYS A 140 -3.93 -5.44 -28.81
N THR A 141 -5.17 -5.77 -28.48
CA THR A 141 -6.03 -5.00 -27.57
C THR A 141 -5.46 -5.03 -26.15
N ALA A 142 -5.16 -6.22 -25.63
CA ALA A 142 -4.57 -6.37 -24.29
C ALA A 142 -3.20 -5.65 -24.18
N TRP A 143 -2.39 -5.70 -25.23
CA TRP A 143 -1.13 -4.97 -25.30
C TRP A 143 -1.33 -3.45 -25.23
N LYS A 144 -2.25 -2.89 -26.03
CA LYS A 144 -2.59 -1.45 -25.99
C LYS A 144 -3.11 -1.02 -24.61
N ALA A 145 -4.03 -1.80 -24.05
CA ALA A 145 -4.60 -1.58 -22.72
C ALA A 145 -3.49 -1.56 -21.64
N TYR A 146 -2.57 -2.52 -21.68
CA TYR A 146 -1.44 -2.60 -20.75
C TYR A 146 -0.54 -1.35 -20.81
N TRP A 147 -0.20 -0.87 -22.01
CA TRP A 147 0.65 0.32 -22.13
C TRP A 147 -0.03 1.58 -21.63
N LYS A 148 -1.33 1.74 -21.88
CA LYS A 148 -2.11 2.86 -21.34
C LYS A 148 -2.20 2.77 -19.82
N ALA A 149 -2.49 1.60 -19.26
CA ALA A 149 -2.48 1.35 -17.83
C ALA A 149 -1.13 1.66 -17.17
N ARG A 150 -0.01 1.31 -17.81
CA ARG A 150 1.33 1.67 -17.33
C ARG A 150 1.58 3.17 -17.32
N ARG A 151 1.09 3.90 -18.31
CA ARG A 151 1.21 5.37 -18.35
C ARG A 151 0.44 6.00 -17.20
N VAL A 152 -0.78 5.54 -16.94
CA VAL A 152 -1.60 6.00 -15.79
C VAL A 152 -0.89 5.70 -14.47
N LEU A 153 -0.35 4.49 -14.29
CA LEU A 153 0.40 4.18 -13.07
C LEU A 153 1.63 5.08 -12.89
N LYS A 154 2.35 5.39 -13.98
CA LYS A 154 3.48 6.32 -13.93
C LYS A 154 3.03 7.72 -13.53
N GLN A 155 1.91 8.21 -14.06
CA GLN A 155 1.33 9.50 -13.67
C GLN A 155 0.93 9.50 -12.19
N PHE A 156 0.24 8.45 -11.73
CA PHE A 156 -0.14 8.28 -10.33
C PHE A 156 1.08 8.34 -9.40
N ASN A 157 2.13 7.56 -9.71
CA ASN A 157 3.36 7.56 -8.93
C ASN A 157 4.07 8.93 -8.94
N ASN A 158 4.01 9.68 -10.04
CA ASN A 158 4.56 11.03 -10.11
C ASN A 158 3.77 12.02 -9.23
N LEU A 159 2.44 11.88 -9.15
CA LEU A 159 1.61 12.71 -8.26
C LEU A 159 1.89 12.38 -6.79
N MET A 160 2.00 11.10 -6.45
CA MET A 160 2.43 10.65 -5.11
C MET A 160 3.81 11.22 -4.78
N GLN A 161 4.79 11.19 -5.70
CA GLN A 161 6.12 11.79 -5.47
C GLN A 161 6.11 13.30 -5.23
N LYS A 162 5.06 14.03 -5.65
CA LYS A 162 4.88 15.45 -5.35
C LYS A 162 4.29 15.72 -3.97
N GLY A 163 4.02 14.68 -3.18
CA GLY A 163 3.46 14.80 -1.83
C GLY A 163 1.94 14.81 -1.76
N MET A 164 1.25 14.53 -2.87
CA MET A 164 -0.21 14.39 -2.87
C MET A 164 -0.65 13.16 -2.06
N SER A 165 -1.78 13.28 -1.38
CA SER A 165 -2.44 12.15 -0.72
C SER A 165 -2.98 11.15 -1.76
N LEU A 166 -3.28 9.93 -1.32
CA LEU A 166 -3.82 8.91 -2.22
C LEU A 166 -5.15 9.33 -2.89
N PRO A 167 -6.13 9.92 -2.18
CA PRO A 167 -7.35 10.44 -2.82
C PRO A 167 -7.08 11.56 -3.83
N GLU A 168 -6.18 12.49 -3.52
CA GLU A 168 -5.79 13.58 -4.42
C GLU A 168 -5.07 13.06 -5.67
N ALA A 169 -4.14 12.12 -5.50
CA ALA A 169 -3.43 11.49 -6.61
C ALA A 169 -4.39 10.71 -7.51
N MET A 170 -5.38 10.03 -6.94
CA MET A 170 -6.46 9.37 -7.69
C MET A 170 -7.32 10.38 -8.48
N ALA A 171 -7.73 11.48 -7.84
CA ALA A 171 -8.53 12.53 -8.47
C ALA A 171 -7.75 13.25 -9.60
N GLY A 172 -6.46 13.49 -9.38
CA GLY A 172 -5.55 14.13 -10.33
C GLY A 172 -5.30 13.33 -11.62
N LEU A 173 -5.69 12.05 -11.66
CA LEU A 173 -5.68 11.25 -12.90
C LEU A 173 -6.85 11.57 -13.84
N HIS A 174 -7.96 12.06 -13.30
CA HIS A 174 -9.22 12.27 -14.05
C HIS A 174 -9.46 13.73 -14.43
N LYS A 175 -8.90 14.70 -13.71
CA LYS A 175 -8.92 16.13 -14.03
C LYS A 175 -7.65 16.80 -13.52
N SER A 176 -7.27 17.91 -14.16
CA SER A 176 -6.31 18.90 -13.64
C SER A 176 -6.91 19.59 -12.40
N CYS A 177 -7.09 18.85 -11.31
CA CYS A 177 -7.54 19.44 -10.06
C CYS A 177 -6.34 20.12 -9.40
N GLN A 178 -6.35 21.45 -9.45
CA GLN A 178 -5.75 22.28 -8.41
C GLN A 178 -6.52 21.95 -7.12
N GLY A 179 -5.96 21.06 -6.31
CA GLY A 179 -6.42 20.87 -4.94
C GLY A 179 -5.96 22.06 -4.12
N GLU A 180 -6.81 23.07 -3.99
CA GLU A 180 -6.69 24.05 -2.93
C GLU A 180 -6.97 23.32 -1.60
N SER A 181 -5.90 23.01 -0.87
CA SER A 181 -5.98 22.90 0.57
C SER A 181 -5.26 24.11 1.13
N ARG A 182 -6.01 25.05 1.72
CA ARG A 182 -5.46 26.10 2.58
C ARG A 182 -4.76 25.43 3.75
N ALA A 183 -3.48 25.11 3.58
CA ALA A 183 -2.65 24.66 4.67
C ALA A 183 -2.11 25.91 5.37
N THR A 184 -2.51 26.09 6.63
CA THR A 184 -1.62 26.65 7.67
C THR A 184 -0.21 26.14 7.41
N GLU A 185 0.79 27.02 7.42
CA GLU A 185 2.18 26.59 7.18
C GLU A 185 2.53 25.42 8.12
N PRO A 186 2.93 24.27 7.57
CA PRO A 186 3.16 23.09 8.39
C PRO A 186 4.35 23.34 9.30
N SER A 187 4.13 23.23 10.61
CA SER A 187 5.17 23.47 11.63
C SER A 187 6.11 22.26 11.79
N LEU A 188 5.65 21.07 11.39
CA LEU A 188 6.38 19.81 11.55
C LEU A 188 6.37 18.97 10.27
N LEU A 189 7.42 18.18 10.06
CA LEU A 189 7.58 17.23 8.97
C LEU A 189 7.85 15.82 9.52
N PHE A 190 6.90 14.90 9.38
CA PHE A 190 7.05 13.52 9.85
C PHE A 190 7.19 12.54 8.69
N ALA A 191 8.01 11.50 8.89
CA ALA A 191 8.02 10.34 8.01
C ALA A 191 7.14 9.22 8.60
N VAL A 192 6.15 8.76 7.83
CA VAL A 192 5.35 7.57 8.15
C VAL A 192 5.83 6.43 7.27
N LEU A 193 6.47 5.45 7.89
CA LEU A 193 7.08 4.28 7.26
C LEU A 193 6.26 3.03 7.59
N GLY A 194 6.33 2.04 6.71
CA GLY A 194 5.56 0.80 6.85
C GLY A 194 4.98 0.38 5.51
N TYR A 195 4.04 -0.55 5.53
CA TYR A 195 3.43 -1.04 4.29
C TYR A 195 2.28 -0.15 3.81
N PRO A 196 2.17 0.11 2.50
CA PRO A 196 1.14 0.98 1.93
C PRO A 196 -0.28 0.61 2.35
N TYR A 197 -0.57 -0.69 2.42
CA TYR A 197 -1.89 -1.18 2.83
C TYR A 197 -2.18 -1.07 4.32
N ALA A 198 -1.17 -0.90 5.17
CA ALA A 198 -1.37 -0.57 6.57
C ALA A 198 -1.54 0.94 6.76
N ILE A 199 -0.81 1.74 5.97
CA ILE A 199 -0.79 3.20 6.08
C ILE A 199 -2.01 3.86 5.43
N TYR A 200 -2.42 3.42 4.25
CA TYR A 200 -3.46 4.09 3.45
C TYR A 200 -4.87 3.59 3.73
N ASP A 201 -5.04 2.48 4.43
CA ASP A 201 -6.35 2.04 4.89
C ASP A 201 -6.75 2.86 6.11
N SER A 202 -7.73 3.75 5.94
CA SER A 202 -8.15 4.69 6.99
C SER A 202 -8.75 4.01 8.21
N PHE A 203 -9.32 2.81 8.08
CA PHE A 203 -9.97 2.13 9.19
C PHE A 203 -8.91 1.56 10.13
N ILE A 204 -8.00 0.72 9.62
CA ILE A 204 -6.98 0.09 10.47
C ILE A 204 -5.85 1.03 10.89
N SER A 205 -5.57 2.07 10.10
CA SER A 205 -4.63 3.12 10.51
C SER A 205 -5.26 4.14 11.47
N ALA A 206 -6.54 3.99 11.84
CA ALA A 206 -7.27 4.96 12.65
C ALA A 206 -7.20 6.39 12.07
N GLY A 207 -7.17 6.52 10.73
CA GLY A 207 -7.03 7.80 10.04
C GLY A 207 -5.69 8.52 10.30
N LEU A 208 -4.61 7.79 10.59
CA LEU A 208 -3.28 8.31 10.95
C LEU A 208 -2.85 9.52 10.11
N LEU A 209 -2.91 9.39 8.78
CA LEU A 209 -2.46 10.46 7.87
C LEU A 209 -3.32 11.72 7.98
N GLU A 210 -4.64 11.58 8.10
CA GLU A 210 -5.55 12.72 8.24
C GLU A 210 -5.39 13.40 9.60
N LYS A 211 -5.22 12.63 10.67
CA LYS A 211 -4.97 13.15 12.03
C LYS A 211 -3.67 13.95 12.08
N LEU A 212 -2.59 13.43 11.49
CA LEU A 212 -1.31 14.16 11.39
C LEU A 212 -1.46 15.49 10.63
N ARG A 213 -2.16 15.49 9.49
CA ARG A 213 -2.39 16.72 8.71
C ARG A 213 -3.21 17.75 9.49
N ARG A 214 -4.27 17.31 10.19
CA ARG A 214 -5.08 18.19 11.05
C ARG A 214 -4.27 18.80 12.19
N SER A 215 -3.26 18.10 12.69
CA SER A 215 -2.33 18.60 13.71
C SER A 215 -1.22 19.50 13.15
N GLY A 216 -1.30 19.94 11.88
CA GLY A 216 -0.31 20.81 11.26
C GLY A 216 1.00 20.11 10.85
N VAL A 217 0.98 18.78 10.76
CA VAL A 217 2.15 17.97 10.39
C VAL A 217 2.09 17.63 8.89
N LYS A 218 3.14 18.01 8.15
CA LYS A 218 3.38 17.51 6.80
C LYS A 218 3.92 16.09 6.87
N VAL A 219 3.35 15.18 6.09
CA VAL A 219 3.70 13.76 6.12
C VAL A 219 4.42 13.34 4.83
N ILE A 220 5.52 12.61 4.98
CA ILE A 220 6.16 11.87 3.90
C ILE A 220 6.07 10.36 4.15
N THR A 221 5.85 9.61 3.10
CA THR A 221 5.71 8.15 3.06
C THR A 221 6.70 7.57 2.07
N THR A 222 6.81 6.24 2.03
CA THR A 222 7.76 5.56 1.13
C THR A 222 7.49 5.87 -0.35
N GLU A 223 6.23 6.06 -0.73
CA GLU A 223 5.82 6.34 -2.11
C GLU A 223 6.16 7.76 -2.57
N ASN A 224 6.42 8.69 -1.63
CA ASN A 224 6.84 10.04 -1.98
C ASN A 224 8.30 10.08 -2.48
N PHE A 225 9.11 9.06 -2.20
CA PHE A 225 10.51 9.02 -2.64
C PHE A 225 10.64 8.57 -4.09
N GLN A 226 11.58 9.18 -4.82
CA GLN A 226 11.89 8.76 -6.18
C GLN A 226 12.49 7.35 -6.19
N PRO A 227 12.04 6.44 -7.09
CA PRO A 227 12.56 5.08 -7.16
C PRO A 227 14.08 5.00 -7.38
N ARG A 228 14.65 5.97 -8.12
CA ARG A 228 16.10 6.05 -8.35
C ARG A 228 16.88 6.36 -7.07
N LEU A 229 16.32 7.21 -6.20
CA LEU A 229 16.93 7.55 -4.92
C LEU A 229 16.95 6.33 -4.00
N LEU A 230 15.81 5.61 -3.90
CA LEU A 230 15.71 4.39 -3.11
C LEU A 230 16.65 3.29 -3.65
N ALA A 231 16.73 3.12 -4.97
CA ALA A 231 17.58 2.12 -5.59
C ALA A 231 19.08 2.30 -5.32
N ARG A 232 19.54 3.52 -5.00
CA ARG A 232 20.93 3.83 -4.63
C ARG A 232 21.25 3.55 -3.15
N GLN A 233 20.24 3.36 -2.31
CA GLN A 233 20.45 3.11 -0.89
C GLN A 233 20.91 1.67 -0.64
N LYS A 234 21.81 1.51 0.34
CA LYS A 234 22.36 0.22 0.77
C LYS A 234 21.67 -0.31 2.04
N ASN A 235 20.35 -0.13 2.18
CA ASN A 235 19.54 -0.65 3.30
C ASN A 235 20.19 -0.46 4.68
N CYS A 236 20.56 0.76 5.07
CA CYS A 236 21.24 1.00 6.35
C CYS A 236 22.58 0.25 6.54
N ASN A 237 23.33 0.09 5.44
CA ASN A 237 24.62 -0.63 5.38
C ASN A 237 24.52 -2.12 5.75
N LEU A 238 23.35 -2.73 5.54
CA LEU A 238 23.23 -4.18 5.66
C LEU A 238 24.07 -4.89 4.59
N SER A 239 24.65 -6.03 4.98
CA SER A 239 25.47 -6.88 4.09
C SER A 239 24.64 -7.48 2.94
N LYS A 240 23.32 -7.59 3.13
CA LYS A 240 22.39 -8.15 2.13
C LYS A 240 21.14 -7.29 2.02
N GLN A 241 20.59 -7.28 0.81
CA GLN A 241 19.29 -6.68 0.53
C GLN A 241 18.19 -7.46 1.26
N LEU A 242 17.12 -6.77 1.71
CA LEU A 242 15.96 -7.47 2.25
C LEU A 242 15.23 -8.24 1.15
N PHE A 243 14.70 -9.40 1.51
CA PHE A 243 14.09 -10.33 0.57
C PHE A 243 12.74 -9.82 0.02
N TRP A 244 11.93 -9.20 0.88
CA TRP A 244 10.58 -8.75 0.54
C TRP A 244 10.55 -7.33 -0.03
N THR A 245 9.86 -7.14 -1.14
CA THR A 245 9.82 -5.86 -1.88
C THR A 245 9.38 -4.68 -1.02
N LEU A 246 8.29 -4.82 -0.25
CA LEU A 246 7.80 -3.73 0.57
C LEU A 246 8.73 -3.44 1.76
N SER A 247 9.29 -4.48 2.41
CA SER A 247 10.29 -4.29 3.47
C SER A 247 11.54 -3.59 2.95
N ASP A 248 12.04 -4.02 1.78
CA ASP A 248 13.20 -3.41 1.14
C ASP A 248 12.97 -1.94 0.81
N LEU A 249 11.82 -1.58 0.25
CA LEU A 249 11.48 -0.19 -0.06
C LEU A 249 11.35 0.67 1.21
N ALA A 250 10.63 0.18 2.22
CA ALA A 250 10.45 0.89 3.48
C ALA A 250 11.77 1.09 4.23
N LEU A 251 12.67 0.08 4.25
CA LEU A 251 13.99 0.22 4.87
C LEU A 251 14.88 1.21 4.09
N LYS A 252 14.80 1.22 2.75
CA LYS A 252 15.50 2.22 1.93
C LYS A 252 15.01 3.62 2.24
N ALA A 253 13.70 3.80 2.35
CA ALA A 253 13.11 5.09 2.73
C ALA A 253 13.57 5.50 4.14
N ALA A 254 13.53 4.57 5.11
CA ALA A 254 14.05 4.80 6.46
C ALA A 254 15.51 5.27 6.42
N HIS A 255 16.36 4.62 5.63
CA HIS A 255 17.75 4.99 5.50
C HIS A 255 17.94 6.42 4.95
N VAL A 256 17.16 6.81 3.93
CA VAL A 256 17.19 8.19 3.41
C VAL A 256 16.80 9.18 4.50
N VAL A 257 15.69 8.90 5.20
CA VAL A 257 15.14 9.78 6.24
C VAL A 257 16.14 9.98 7.38
N PHE A 258 16.67 8.89 7.95
CA PHE A 258 17.62 8.97 9.05
C PHE A 258 18.97 9.57 8.63
N LYS A 259 19.43 9.33 7.40
CA LYS A 259 20.69 9.88 6.91
C LYS A 259 20.61 11.38 6.60
N GLN A 260 19.48 11.85 6.08
CA GLN A 260 19.31 13.26 5.73
C GLN A 260 18.98 14.12 6.95
N GLY A 261 18.31 13.56 7.97
CA GLY A 261 17.99 14.27 9.21
C GLY A 261 16.99 15.43 9.05
N GLN A 262 16.29 15.50 7.92
CA GLN A 262 15.39 16.61 7.58
C GLN A 262 13.95 16.43 8.12
N VAL A 263 13.70 15.42 8.96
CA VAL A 263 12.37 15.17 9.53
C VAL A 263 12.38 15.42 11.03
N ASP A 264 11.27 15.95 11.54
CA ASP A 264 11.08 16.21 12.97
C ASP A 264 10.71 14.94 13.74
N GLY A 265 10.18 13.91 13.06
CA GLY A 265 9.80 12.64 13.68
C GLY A 265 9.57 11.52 12.67
N VAL A 266 9.70 10.28 13.13
CA VAL A 266 9.47 9.07 12.34
C VAL A 266 8.48 8.15 13.05
N ILE A 267 7.46 7.73 12.32
CA ILE A 267 6.46 6.77 12.79
C ILE A 267 6.56 5.54 11.89
N HIS A 268 6.78 4.36 12.49
CA HIS A 268 6.66 3.09 11.80
C HIS A 268 5.30 2.46 12.12
N LEU A 269 4.47 2.22 11.11
CA LEU A 269 3.18 1.57 11.25
C LEU A 269 3.30 0.10 10.80
N THR A 270 3.10 -0.80 11.74
CA THR A 270 3.19 -2.25 11.53
C THR A 270 1.86 -2.93 11.83
N ALA A 271 1.68 -4.17 11.38
CA ALA A 271 0.47 -4.94 11.63
C ALA A 271 0.77 -6.24 12.38
N PHE A 272 -0.10 -6.59 13.33
CA PHE A 272 -0.02 -7.82 14.09
C PHE A 272 -0.07 -9.05 13.15
N GLY A 273 0.72 -10.08 13.49
CA GLY A 273 0.90 -11.28 12.68
C GLY A 273 1.71 -11.08 11.38
N CYS A 274 2.26 -9.89 11.10
CA CYS A 274 3.02 -9.65 9.88
C CYS A 274 4.52 -10.00 10.04
N GLY A 275 4.90 -11.21 9.62
CA GLY A 275 6.29 -11.70 9.72
C GLY A 275 7.34 -10.86 8.97
N PRO A 276 7.17 -10.56 7.67
CA PRO A 276 8.14 -9.71 6.94
C PRO A 276 8.34 -8.31 7.53
N ASP A 277 7.31 -7.80 8.20
CA ASP A 277 7.28 -6.46 8.78
C ASP A 277 7.87 -6.43 10.19
N SER A 278 7.73 -7.49 10.98
CA SER A 278 8.39 -7.60 12.28
C SER A 278 9.92 -7.57 12.15
N VAL A 279 10.45 -8.18 11.08
CA VAL A 279 11.87 -8.11 10.71
C VAL A 279 12.24 -6.68 10.29
N LEU A 280 11.43 -6.03 9.46
CA LEU A 280 11.63 -4.63 9.06
C LEU A 280 11.67 -3.71 10.28
N ASN A 281 10.69 -3.83 11.18
CA ASN A 281 10.57 -3.02 12.39
C ASN A 281 11.87 -3.01 13.18
N LYS A 282 12.49 -4.19 13.35
CA LYS A 282 13.77 -4.30 14.08
C LYS A 282 14.89 -3.52 13.40
N PHE A 283 14.98 -3.57 12.07
CA PHE A 283 16.02 -2.82 11.35
C PHE A 283 15.81 -1.31 11.43
N ILE A 284 14.56 -0.83 11.35
CA ILE A 284 14.23 0.59 11.51
C ILE A 284 14.53 1.04 12.95
N GLU A 285 14.16 0.26 13.97
CA GLU A 285 14.50 0.53 15.37
C GLU A 285 16.00 0.67 15.61
N LEU A 286 16.80 -0.24 15.03
CA LEU A 286 18.26 -0.19 15.15
C LEU A 286 18.83 1.08 14.52
N GLU A 287 18.28 1.51 13.39
CA GLU A 287 18.71 2.75 12.74
C GLU A 287 18.27 4.00 13.52
N ALA A 288 17.06 3.99 14.07
CA ALA A 288 16.57 5.05 14.96
C ALA A 288 17.45 5.21 16.21
N LYS A 289 17.90 4.09 16.80
CA LYS A 289 18.83 4.12 17.96
C LYS A 289 20.18 4.76 17.65
N LYS A 290 20.67 4.68 16.40
CA LYS A 290 21.88 5.39 15.97
C LYS A 290 21.61 6.89 15.77
N ASN A 291 20.38 7.26 15.43
CA ASN A 291 19.96 8.62 15.13
C ASN A 291 19.05 9.20 16.22
N LYS A 292 19.50 9.19 17.49
CA LYS A 292 18.72 9.60 18.68
C LYS A 292 18.17 11.04 18.64
N HIS A 293 18.69 11.87 17.72
CA HIS A 293 18.19 13.22 17.51
C HIS A 293 16.81 13.24 16.84
N ILE A 294 16.42 12.16 16.14
CA ILE A 294 15.12 12.02 15.50
C ILE A 294 14.21 11.15 16.38
N PRO A 295 13.12 11.70 16.94
CA PRO A 295 12.08 10.94 17.62
C PRO A 295 11.52 9.81 16.73
N PHE A 296 11.40 8.62 17.30
CA PHE A 296 10.90 7.43 16.62
C PHE A 296 9.82 6.73 17.44
N MET A 297 8.72 6.34 16.80
CA MET A 297 7.65 5.55 17.41
C MET A 297 7.23 4.41 16.47
N THR A 298 6.97 3.22 17.04
CA THR A 298 6.27 2.14 16.34
C THR A 298 4.82 2.07 16.83
N LEU A 299 3.88 2.07 15.87
CA LEU A 299 2.46 1.82 16.08
C LEU A 299 2.12 0.47 15.47
N THR A 300 1.51 -0.41 16.26
CA THR A 300 1.07 -1.74 15.82
C THR A 300 -0.44 -1.74 15.69
N ILE A 301 -0.91 -2.14 14.51
CA ILE A 301 -2.33 -2.36 14.20
C ILE A 301 -2.69 -3.79 14.62
N ASP A 302 -3.82 -3.94 15.30
CA ASP A 302 -4.40 -5.22 15.69
C ASP A 302 -5.91 -5.26 15.38
N GLU A 303 -6.50 -6.44 15.32
CA GLU A 303 -7.94 -6.68 15.10
C GLU A 303 -8.80 -6.06 16.20
N HIS A 304 -8.27 -6.02 17.42
CA HIS A 304 -8.92 -5.43 18.57
C HIS A 304 -8.42 -4.01 18.89
N SER A 305 -7.51 -3.46 18.09
CA SER A 305 -6.98 -2.11 18.36
C SER A 305 -8.09 -1.08 18.27
N GLY A 306 -8.49 -0.56 19.43
CA GLY A 306 -9.43 0.55 19.51
C GLY A 306 -8.82 1.81 18.90
N GLU A 307 -9.59 2.50 18.06
CA GLU A 307 -9.19 3.75 17.39
C GLU A 307 -8.62 4.79 18.38
N ALA A 308 -9.18 4.82 19.59
CA ALA A 308 -8.77 5.70 20.68
C ALA A 308 -7.31 5.48 21.11
N GLY A 309 -6.86 4.22 21.22
CA GLY A 309 -5.51 3.92 21.70
C GLY A 309 -4.41 4.38 20.72
N ILE A 310 -4.66 4.23 19.42
CA ILE A 310 -3.75 4.74 18.37
C ILE A 310 -3.78 6.27 18.34
N ALA A 311 -4.96 6.88 18.46
CA ALA A 311 -5.13 8.33 18.44
C ALA A 311 -4.39 9.03 19.59
N THR A 312 -4.57 8.58 20.83
CA THR A 312 -3.93 9.21 22.00
C THR A 312 -2.40 9.09 21.95
N ARG A 313 -1.87 7.94 21.48
CA ARG A 313 -0.42 7.75 21.32
C ARG A 313 0.15 8.65 20.22
N LEU A 314 -0.60 8.84 19.14
CA LEU A 314 -0.23 9.73 18.05
C LEU A 314 -0.20 11.20 18.52
N GLU A 315 -1.23 11.64 19.23
CA GLU A 315 -1.32 13.00 19.79
C GLU A 315 -0.17 13.28 20.75
N ALA A 316 0.07 12.37 21.71
CA ALA A 316 1.17 12.49 22.65
C ALA A 316 2.54 12.54 21.95
N PHE A 317 2.72 11.77 20.86
CA PHE A 317 3.95 11.81 20.08
C PHE A 317 4.12 13.15 19.36
N VAL A 318 3.07 13.67 18.71
CA VAL A 318 3.12 14.97 18.04
C VAL A 318 3.47 16.09 19.03
N ASP A 319 2.85 16.12 20.21
CA ASP A 319 3.12 17.13 21.23
C ASP A 319 4.55 17.03 21.79
N MET A 320 5.04 15.81 22.03
CA MET A 320 6.43 15.59 22.46
C MET A 320 7.42 16.14 21.43
N VAL A 321 7.20 15.87 20.14
CA VAL A 321 8.08 16.36 19.07
C VAL A 321 7.99 17.89 18.94
N ARG A 322 6.79 18.46 19.04
CA ARG A 322 6.58 19.92 18.97
C ARG A 322 7.35 20.64 20.07
N ARG A 323 7.21 20.21 21.33
CA ARG A 323 7.94 20.78 22.48
C ARG A 323 9.46 20.71 22.31
N ARG A 324 9.95 19.56 21.80
CA ARG A 324 11.38 19.38 21.52
C ARG A 324 11.88 20.40 20.51
N LYS A 325 11.12 20.64 19.44
CA LYS A 325 11.49 21.60 18.39
C LYS A 325 11.49 23.05 18.89
N GLU A 326 10.50 23.42 19.71
CA GLU A 326 10.44 24.73 20.38
C GLU A 326 11.65 24.96 21.29
N THR A 327 12.08 23.93 22.04
CA THR A 327 13.23 24.03 22.95
C THR A 327 14.58 24.11 22.23
N VAL A 328 14.69 23.56 21.01
CA VAL A 328 15.92 23.61 20.19
C VAL A 328 16.04 24.94 19.42
N HIS A 329 14.94 25.66 19.21
CA HIS A 329 14.91 26.95 18.51
C HIS A 329 14.79 28.17 19.43
N ALA A 330 14.58 27.96 20.73
CA ALA A 330 14.70 28.98 21.78
C ALA A 330 16.16 29.14 22.21
#